data_AF-A0A1S6H2A6-F1
#
_entry.id   AF-A0A1S6H2A6-F1
#
_cell.length_a   1.000
_cell.length_b   1.000
_cell.length_c   1.000
_cell.angle_alpha   90.00
_cell.angle_beta   90.00
_cell.angle_gamma   90.00
#
_symmetry.space_group_name_H-M   'P 1'
#
loop_
_entity.id
_entity.type
_entity.pdbx_description
1 polymer ?
#
loop_
_entity_poly.entity_id
_entity_poly.type
_entity_poly.pdbx_seq_one_letter_code
_entity_poly.pdbx_strand_id
1 'polypeptide(L)'
;MRRLSSGQCAVSHALRANDPFRRFQPEVAQQVRKLDITGQSYLERARKAREMLREMTAKHLLQVVEFRLVLNSFEVLALAKREDKLIAPIDICDKILTEIKRYLPLLPLTGTLIIYKAPDKPFGDKVTFFRRKDNKKVRFSISFKVPKQFQGLANCALAIDHPDFELIDLGNNKYEIKLVEGATIYLIENFPKKNGWYIPHPQTKIPQGKPVEESKEARRLSRSIGAYAYLLWRCSDGRGFDMSLGVDAEFGPFFRGEVVLVPLPAAEK
;
A
#
# COMPACT_ATOMS: atom_id res chain seq x y z
N MET A 1 39.16 -31.28 -24.69
CA MET A 1 37.94 -31.26 -23.85
C MET A 1 38.32 -30.96 -22.40
N ARG A 2 37.97 -29.77 -21.89
CA ARG A 2 38.04 -29.43 -20.46
C ARG A 2 36.65 -28.95 -20.04
N ARG A 3 36.04 -29.66 -19.08
CA ARG A 3 34.79 -29.24 -18.43
C ARG A 3 35.11 -28.03 -17.55
N LEU A 4 34.51 -26.89 -17.87
CA LEU A 4 34.43 -25.77 -16.96
C LEU A 4 33.22 -25.98 -16.05
N SER A 5 33.50 -26.28 -14.79
CA SER A 5 32.55 -26.12 -13.69
C SER A 5 32.31 -24.63 -13.48
N SER A 6 31.10 -24.15 -13.69
CA SER A 6 30.69 -22.80 -13.31
C SER A 6 29.46 -22.86 -12.41
N GLY A 7 29.75 -22.79 -11.11
CA GLY A 7 29.04 -21.94 -10.16
C GLY A 7 27.55 -22.18 -10.01
N GLN A 8 27.20 -22.91 -8.95
CA GLN A 8 25.92 -22.74 -8.27
C GLN A 8 25.74 -21.25 -7.92
N CYS A 9 24.91 -20.54 -8.68
CA CYS A 9 24.39 -19.23 -8.29
C CYS A 9 23.35 -19.42 -7.18
N ALA A 10 23.83 -19.71 -5.96
CA ALA A 10 23.03 -19.60 -4.76
C ALA A 10 22.82 -18.12 -4.43
N VAL A 11 21.97 -17.45 -5.21
CA VAL A 11 21.49 -16.11 -4.85
C VAL A 11 20.50 -16.30 -3.70
N SER A 12 21.03 -16.22 -2.49
CA SER A 12 20.26 -16.08 -1.25
C SER A 12 19.49 -14.75 -1.29
N HIS A 13 18.33 -14.75 -1.96
CA HIS A 13 17.27 -13.75 -1.77
C HIS A 13 16.58 -13.98 -0.42
N ALA A 14 17.37 -14.04 0.66
CA ALA A 14 16.84 -13.62 1.95
C ALA A 14 16.53 -12.13 1.78
N LEU A 15 15.26 -11.76 1.90
CA LEU A 15 14.88 -10.38 2.16
C LEU A 15 15.59 -10.00 3.46
N ARG A 16 16.79 -9.41 3.34
CA ARG A 16 17.63 -9.06 4.48
C ARG A 16 17.01 -7.83 5.13
N ALA A 17 16.06 -8.06 6.03
CA ALA A 17 15.40 -7.05 6.85
C ALA A 17 16.39 -6.17 7.65
N ASN A 18 17.65 -6.60 7.80
CA ASN A 18 18.65 -5.94 8.62
C ASN A 18 19.44 -4.82 7.91
N ASP A 19 19.32 -4.66 6.58
CA ASP A 19 19.93 -3.52 5.86
C ASP A 19 19.18 -3.23 4.54
N PRO A 20 17.90 -2.77 4.61
CA PRO A 20 17.12 -2.45 3.41
C PRO A 20 17.63 -1.20 2.68
N PHE A 21 18.58 -0.45 3.26
CA PHE A 21 18.95 0.88 2.78
C PHE A 21 20.36 1.03 2.22
N ARG A 22 21.20 -0.01 2.19
CA ARG A 22 22.59 0.06 1.66
C ARG A 22 22.72 0.67 0.26
N ARG A 23 21.67 0.60 -0.55
CA ARG A 23 21.63 1.13 -1.93
C ARG A 23 21.15 2.57 -2.03
N PHE A 24 20.57 3.14 -0.97
CA PHE A 24 20.01 4.47 -0.98
C PHE A 24 21.00 5.43 -0.34
N GLN A 25 21.65 6.24 -1.18
CA GLN A 25 22.27 7.46 -0.69
C GLN A 25 21.17 8.47 -0.35
N PRO A 26 21.39 9.40 0.61
CA PRO A 26 20.48 10.51 0.83
C PRO A 26 20.27 11.25 -0.49
N GLU A 27 19.06 11.17 -1.06
CA GLU A 27 18.73 11.98 -2.22
C GLU A 27 18.74 13.46 -1.85
N VAL A 28 19.05 14.32 -2.82
CA VAL A 28 19.00 15.78 -2.64
C VAL A 28 17.62 16.14 -2.08
N ALA A 29 17.61 16.80 -0.91
CA ALA A 29 16.39 17.17 -0.25
C ALA A 29 15.57 18.10 -1.18
N GLN A 30 14.46 17.58 -1.70
CA GLN A 30 13.49 18.41 -2.37
C GLN A 30 12.91 19.39 -1.34
N GLN A 31 12.83 20.68 -1.67
CA GLN A 31 12.18 21.65 -0.79
C GLN A 31 10.68 21.35 -0.75
N VAL A 32 10.27 20.59 0.25
CA VAL A 32 8.86 20.29 0.54
C VAL A 32 8.41 21.18 1.69
N ARG A 33 7.25 21.81 1.52
CA ARG A 33 6.66 22.66 2.56
C ARG A 33 6.26 21.77 3.74
N LYS A 34 6.78 22.09 4.93
CA LYS A 34 6.40 21.39 6.16
C LYS A 34 4.95 21.72 6.52
N LEU A 35 4.22 20.71 6.97
CA LEU A 35 2.89 20.90 7.55
C LEU A 35 3.02 21.53 8.93
N ASP A 36 2.14 22.47 9.23
CA ASP A 36 2.03 23.09 10.55
C ASP A 36 1.04 22.27 11.39
N ILE A 37 1.56 21.20 12.02
CA ILE A 37 0.78 20.25 12.84
C ILE A 37 1.46 20.09 14.18
N THR A 38 0.68 20.22 15.25
CA THR A 38 1.10 19.94 16.62
C THR A 38 0.56 18.59 17.08
N GLY A 39 1.26 17.91 17.98
CA GLY A 39 0.80 16.63 18.53
C GLY A 39 1.86 15.92 19.36
N GLN A 40 1.42 15.32 20.47
CA GLN A 40 2.30 14.72 21.47
C GLN A 40 2.85 13.37 21.00
N SER A 41 2.07 12.64 20.19
CA SER A 41 2.46 11.33 19.65
C SER A 41 2.58 11.35 18.12
N TYR A 42 3.37 10.42 17.58
CA TYR A 42 3.46 10.18 16.14
C TYR A 42 2.09 9.92 15.50
N LEU A 43 1.26 9.09 16.15
CA LEU A 43 -0.06 8.71 15.64
C LEU A 43 -1.01 9.91 15.56
N GLU A 44 -0.97 10.78 16.56
CA GLU A 44 -1.76 12.01 16.56
C GLU A 44 -1.34 12.93 15.42
N ARG A 45 -0.03 13.18 15.25
CA ARG A 45 0.50 13.98 14.14
C ARG A 45 0.13 13.38 12.79
N ALA A 46 0.23 12.05 12.64
CA ALA A 46 -0.12 11.36 11.41
C ALA A 46 -1.64 11.42 11.10
N ARG A 47 -2.51 11.39 12.10
CA ARG A 47 -3.96 11.56 11.93
C ARG A 47 -4.32 12.96 11.47
N LYS A 48 -3.82 13.99 12.18
CA LYS A 48 -3.99 15.40 11.79
C LYS A 48 -3.43 15.67 10.40
N ALA A 49 -2.29 15.07 10.06
CA ALA A 49 -1.72 15.17 8.71
C ALA A 49 -2.66 14.58 7.65
N ARG A 50 -3.22 13.39 7.88
CA ARG A 50 -4.21 12.80 6.95
C ARG A 50 -5.42 13.70 6.76
N GLU A 51 -5.96 14.26 7.83
CA GLU A 51 -7.10 15.17 7.78
C GLU A 51 -6.78 16.44 6.98
N MET A 52 -5.66 17.10 7.28
CA MET A 52 -5.21 18.28 6.53
C MET A 52 -4.99 17.98 5.04
N LEU A 53 -4.36 16.85 4.70
CA LEU A 53 -4.16 16.46 3.30
C LEU A 53 -5.50 16.24 2.57
N ARG A 54 -6.53 15.74 3.26
CA ARG A 54 -7.87 15.55 2.68
C ARG A 54 -8.57 16.87 2.36
N GLU A 55 -8.27 17.92 3.12
CA GLU A 55 -8.81 19.26 2.90
C GLU A 55 -8.06 20.05 1.82
N MET A 56 -6.80 19.68 1.55
CA MET A 56 -5.98 20.34 0.52
C MET A 56 -6.49 20.10 -0.91
N THR A 57 -6.32 21.12 -1.74
CA THR A 57 -6.43 20.99 -3.21
C THR A 57 -5.25 20.19 -3.75
N ALA A 58 -5.39 19.61 -4.94
CA ALA A 58 -4.30 18.83 -5.53
C ALA A 58 -3.02 19.67 -5.75
N LYS A 59 -3.16 20.95 -6.12
CA LYS A 59 -2.02 21.88 -6.26
C LYS A 59 -1.25 22.07 -4.96
N HIS A 60 -1.95 22.20 -3.82
CA HIS A 60 -1.29 22.31 -2.52
C HIS A 60 -0.66 20.98 -2.09
N LEU A 61 -1.30 19.86 -2.39
CA LEU A 61 -0.72 18.53 -2.13
C LEU A 61 0.66 18.37 -2.77
N LEU A 62 0.86 18.81 -4.01
CA LEU A 62 2.17 18.75 -4.67
C LEU A 62 3.29 19.53 -3.96
N GLN A 63 2.95 20.50 -3.10
CA GLN A 63 3.93 21.30 -2.37
C GLN A 63 4.38 20.62 -1.06
N VAL A 64 3.61 19.64 -0.58
CA VAL A 64 3.80 18.99 0.74
C VAL A 64 4.13 17.50 0.64
N VAL A 65 4.08 16.92 -0.56
CA VAL A 65 4.44 15.52 -0.80
C VAL A 65 5.83 15.37 -1.43
N GLU A 66 6.53 14.33 -1.03
CA GLU A 66 7.75 13.83 -1.64
C GLU A 66 7.43 12.60 -2.48
N PHE A 67 7.95 12.57 -3.71
CA PHE A 67 7.89 11.38 -4.55
C PHE A 67 9.20 10.61 -4.42
N ARG A 68 9.12 9.34 -4.02
CA ARG A 68 10.25 8.42 -3.99
C ARG A 68 10.03 7.32 -5.00
N LEU A 69 10.97 7.14 -5.91
CA LEU A 69 10.90 6.10 -6.91
C LEU A 69 11.59 4.84 -6.39
N VAL A 70 11.35 3.72 -7.07
CA VAL A 70 12.26 2.58 -7.02
C VAL A 70 12.22 1.80 -5.68
N LEU A 71 11.13 1.90 -4.90
CA LEU A 71 10.96 1.18 -3.63
C LEU A 71 9.92 0.05 -3.73
N ASN A 72 10.18 -1.05 -3.01
CA ASN A 72 9.21 -2.11 -2.74
C ASN A 72 8.38 -1.82 -1.48
N SER A 73 7.28 -2.54 -1.24
CA SER A 73 6.37 -2.21 -0.13
C SER A 73 7.00 -2.33 1.26
N PHE A 74 7.93 -3.28 1.45
CA PHE A 74 8.64 -3.44 2.71
C PHE A 74 9.65 -2.30 2.94
N GLU A 75 10.38 -1.91 1.89
CA GLU A 75 11.31 -0.78 1.93
C GLU A 75 10.58 0.53 2.24
N VAL A 76 9.39 0.72 1.69
CA VAL A 76 8.56 1.91 1.91
C VAL A 76 8.09 2.03 3.35
N LEU A 77 7.58 0.95 3.94
CA LEU A 77 7.16 0.93 5.33
C LEU A 77 8.36 1.18 6.26
N ALA A 78 9.50 0.56 5.98
CA ALA A 78 10.73 0.78 6.75
C ALA A 78 11.23 2.23 6.61
N LEU A 79 11.15 2.81 5.41
CA LEU A 79 11.63 4.17 5.13
C LEU A 79 10.76 5.20 5.84
N ALA A 80 9.44 5.05 5.75
CA ALA A 80 8.47 5.91 6.42
C ALA A 80 8.71 5.92 7.93
N LYS A 81 8.92 4.75 8.54
CA LYS A 81 9.24 4.63 9.97
C LYS A 81 10.59 5.27 10.33
N ARG A 82 11.63 5.06 9.51
CA ARG A 82 12.97 5.61 9.75
C ARG A 82 13.00 7.14 9.66
N GLU A 83 12.23 7.72 8.73
CA GLU A 83 12.26 9.16 8.43
C GLU A 83 11.12 9.95 9.09
N ASP A 84 10.34 9.32 9.96
CA ASP A 84 9.14 9.90 10.60
C ASP A 84 8.15 10.47 9.57
N LYS A 85 7.92 9.74 8.48
CA LYS A 85 7.04 10.15 7.37
C LYS A 85 5.75 9.38 7.35
N LEU A 86 4.71 10.01 6.83
CA LEU A 86 3.45 9.38 6.47
C LEU A 86 3.50 8.93 5.01
N ILE A 87 3.16 7.68 4.72
CA ILE A 87 2.88 7.25 3.35
C ILE A 87 1.46 7.72 3.01
N ALA A 88 1.29 8.45 1.91
CA ALA A 88 0.01 9.06 1.57
C ALA A 88 -1.08 7.99 1.33
N PRO A 89 -2.27 8.14 1.95
CA PRO A 89 -3.42 7.30 1.67
C PRO A 89 -3.85 7.35 0.20
N ILE A 90 -4.59 6.32 -0.23
CA ILE A 90 -5.04 6.19 -1.60
C ILE A 90 -5.94 7.36 -2.05
N ASP A 91 -6.80 7.90 -1.20
CA ASP A 91 -7.70 9.00 -1.53
C ASP A 91 -6.92 10.29 -1.86
N ILE A 92 -5.77 10.49 -1.21
CA ILE A 92 -4.84 11.59 -1.50
C ILE A 92 -4.15 11.36 -2.85
N CYS A 93 -3.64 10.15 -3.09
CA CYS A 93 -3.03 9.80 -4.38
C CYS A 93 -4.04 9.92 -5.54
N ASP A 94 -5.29 9.49 -5.34
CA ASP A 94 -6.37 9.59 -6.33
C ASP A 94 -6.66 11.06 -6.67
N LYS A 95 -6.70 11.95 -5.66
CA LYS A 95 -6.88 13.39 -5.86
C LYS A 95 -5.77 14.00 -6.72
N ILE A 96 -4.51 13.72 -6.40
CA ILE A 96 -3.34 14.22 -7.16
C ILE A 96 -3.42 13.75 -8.62
N LEU A 97 -3.68 12.46 -8.83
CA LEU A 97 -3.72 11.85 -10.17
C LEU A 97 -4.86 12.39 -11.03
N THR A 98 -6.04 12.56 -10.45
CA THR A 98 -7.25 12.94 -11.20
C THR A 98 -7.34 14.42 -11.51
N GLU A 99 -6.91 15.29 -10.60
CA GLU A 99 -7.04 16.75 -10.78
C GLU A 99 -5.88 17.36 -11.56
N ILE A 100 -4.65 16.85 -11.39
CA ILE A 100 -3.45 17.50 -11.97
C ILE A 100 -3.09 16.91 -13.33
N LYS A 101 -3.60 15.71 -13.66
CA LYS A 101 -3.27 14.96 -14.89
C LYS A 101 -1.76 14.93 -15.18
N ARG A 102 -0.94 15.00 -14.13
CA ARG A 102 0.51 14.86 -14.27
C ARG A 102 0.79 13.38 -14.42
N TYR A 103 1.58 13.03 -15.44
CA TYR A 103 2.13 11.69 -15.54
C TYR A 103 2.98 11.43 -14.30
N LEU A 104 2.45 10.68 -13.34
CA LEU A 104 3.29 9.94 -12.41
C LEU A 104 3.88 8.81 -13.25
N PRO A 105 5.21 8.75 -13.44
CA PRO A 105 5.83 7.80 -14.36
C PRO A 105 5.56 6.34 -13.99
N LEU A 106 5.14 6.04 -12.74
CA LEU A 106 4.93 4.69 -12.24
C LEU A 106 3.62 4.54 -11.46
N LEU A 107 3.20 3.28 -11.27
CA LEU A 107 2.05 2.89 -10.44
C LEU A 107 2.33 3.32 -8.99
N PRO A 108 1.62 4.32 -8.40
CA PRO A 108 1.98 4.71 -7.06
C PRO A 108 1.56 3.63 -6.06
N LEU A 109 2.52 3.21 -5.25
CA LEU A 109 2.26 2.44 -4.05
C LEU A 109 1.69 3.38 -3.00
N THR A 110 0.54 3.01 -2.44
CA THR A 110 -0.17 3.85 -1.49
C THR A 110 0.02 3.38 -0.06
N GLY A 111 -0.19 4.30 0.88
CA GLY A 111 -0.21 4.00 2.31
C GLY A 111 -1.44 3.22 2.76
N THR A 112 -2.34 2.81 1.85
CA THR A 112 -3.58 2.12 2.19
C THR A 112 -3.41 0.62 2.02
N LEU A 113 -3.50 -0.10 3.13
CA LEU A 113 -3.63 -1.55 3.18
C LEU A 113 -5.07 -1.95 2.86
N ILE A 114 -5.25 -2.92 1.95
CA ILE A 114 -6.56 -3.53 1.70
C ILE A 114 -6.54 -5.03 2.02
N ILE A 115 -7.60 -5.50 2.70
CA ILE A 115 -7.75 -6.87 3.14
C ILE A 115 -9.13 -7.40 2.72
N TYR A 116 -9.16 -8.52 2.01
CA TYR A 116 -10.41 -9.21 1.66
C TYR A 116 -10.22 -10.72 1.52
N LYS A 117 -11.33 -11.46 1.60
CA LYS A 117 -11.42 -12.88 1.22
C LYS A 117 -11.96 -13.01 -0.20
N ALA A 118 -11.78 -14.20 -0.79
CA ALA A 118 -12.38 -14.54 -2.08
C ALA A 118 -13.91 -14.25 -2.08
N PRO A 119 -14.52 -13.99 -3.24
CA PRO A 119 -15.95 -13.72 -3.33
C PRO A 119 -16.79 -14.75 -2.59
N ASP A 120 -17.85 -14.28 -1.92
CA ASP A 120 -18.80 -15.09 -1.14
C ASP A 120 -18.22 -15.87 0.04
N LYS A 121 -16.92 -15.69 0.35
CA LYS A 121 -16.32 -16.26 1.55
C LYS A 121 -16.33 -15.24 2.69
N PRO A 122 -16.90 -15.57 3.86
CA PRO A 122 -16.87 -14.68 5.01
C PRO A 122 -15.45 -14.57 5.60
N PHE A 123 -15.19 -13.48 6.29
CA PHE A 123 -14.02 -13.36 7.14
C PHE A 123 -14.10 -14.38 8.29
N GLY A 124 -13.05 -15.19 8.42
CA GLY A 124 -12.81 -15.97 9.63
C GLY A 124 -12.09 -15.14 10.69
N ASP A 125 -11.42 -15.83 11.62
CA ASP A 125 -10.52 -15.21 12.59
C ASP A 125 -9.28 -14.56 11.96
N LYS A 126 -8.87 -15.05 10.78
CA LYS A 126 -7.65 -14.63 10.09
C LYS A 126 -7.81 -14.60 8.57
N VAL A 127 -7.21 -13.59 7.96
CA VAL A 127 -6.93 -13.54 6.51
C VAL A 127 -5.47 -13.89 6.31
N THR A 128 -5.18 -14.76 5.33
CA THR A 128 -3.80 -15.07 4.95
C THR A 128 -3.68 -14.94 3.45
N PHE A 129 -2.82 -14.01 3.04
CA PHE A 129 -2.42 -13.80 1.68
C PHE A 129 -1.12 -14.57 1.43
N PHE A 130 -1.08 -15.35 0.36
CA PHE A 130 0.11 -16.07 -0.07
C PHE A 130 0.52 -15.55 -1.44
N ARG A 131 1.75 -15.06 -1.55
CA ARG A 131 2.35 -14.85 -2.87
C ARG A 131 3.09 -16.14 -3.26
N ARG A 132 2.75 -16.69 -4.42
CA ARG A 132 3.42 -17.87 -4.98
C ARG A 132 4.28 -17.45 -6.18
N LYS A 133 5.42 -18.12 -6.36
CA LYS A 133 6.23 -18.10 -7.58
C LYS A 133 5.63 -19.06 -8.62
N ASP A 134 5.99 -18.91 -9.88
CA ASP A 134 5.52 -19.74 -11.03
C ASP A 134 5.57 -21.27 -10.77
N ASN A 135 6.51 -21.73 -9.93
CA ASN A 135 6.63 -23.13 -9.53
C ASN A 135 5.79 -23.51 -8.29
N LYS A 136 4.69 -22.79 -8.00
CA LYS A 136 3.80 -22.96 -6.84
C LYS A 136 4.44 -22.82 -5.44
N LYS A 137 5.75 -22.59 -5.33
CA LYS A 137 6.43 -22.32 -4.05
C LYS A 137 5.94 -20.98 -3.49
N VAL A 138 5.52 -20.98 -2.23
CA VAL A 138 5.17 -19.76 -1.51
C VAL A 138 6.43 -18.92 -1.36
N ARG A 139 6.38 -17.70 -1.88
CA ARG A 139 7.45 -16.72 -1.77
C ARG A 139 7.42 -16.05 -0.42
N PHE A 140 6.26 -15.52 -0.05
CA PHE A 140 5.99 -14.97 1.26
C PHE A 140 4.51 -15.14 1.60
N SER A 141 4.19 -15.07 2.90
CA SER A 141 2.82 -15.03 3.38
C SER A 141 2.60 -13.88 4.33
N ILE A 142 1.48 -13.18 4.19
CA ILE A 142 1.07 -12.11 5.09
C ILE A 142 -0.23 -12.53 5.75
N SER A 143 -0.28 -12.40 7.07
CA SER A 143 -1.45 -12.72 7.86
C SER A 143 -2.00 -11.49 8.56
N PHE A 144 -3.33 -11.46 8.73
CA PHE A 144 -4.04 -10.42 9.44
C PHE A 144 -5.12 -11.05 10.31
N LYS A 145 -5.06 -10.80 11.62
CA LYS A 145 -6.10 -11.23 12.56
C LYS A 145 -7.29 -10.29 12.44
N VAL A 146 -8.44 -10.83 12.03
CA VAL A 146 -9.63 -10.03 11.77
C VAL A 146 -10.27 -9.61 13.10
N PRO A 147 -10.51 -8.30 13.34
CA PRO A 147 -11.25 -7.86 14.52
C PRO A 147 -12.63 -8.51 14.61
N LYS A 148 -13.07 -8.82 15.84
CA LYS A 148 -14.30 -9.60 16.09
C LYS A 148 -15.54 -9.02 15.40
N GLN A 149 -15.68 -7.70 15.35
CA GLN A 149 -16.82 -7.04 14.70
C GLN A 149 -16.92 -7.28 13.19
N PHE A 150 -15.84 -7.71 12.53
CA PHE A 150 -15.81 -7.97 11.08
C PHE A 150 -15.83 -9.46 10.74
N GLN A 151 -15.71 -10.35 11.74
CA GLN A 151 -15.78 -11.79 11.52
C GLN A 151 -17.19 -12.19 11.08
N GLY A 152 -17.31 -13.13 10.13
CA GLY A 152 -18.57 -13.56 9.56
C GLY A 152 -19.07 -12.70 8.38
N LEU A 153 -18.58 -11.47 8.22
CA LEU A 153 -18.94 -10.63 7.08
C LEU A 153 -18.34 -11.19 5.78
N ALA A 154 -19.14 -11.26 4.73
CA ALA A 154 -18.71 -11.70 3.40
C ALA A 154 -18.83 -10.54 2.39
N ASN A 155 -18.18 -10.67 1.22
CA ASN A 155 -18.25 -9.70 0.13
C ASN A 155 -17.94 -8.25 0.57
N CYS A 156 -16.99 -8.09 1.49
CA CYS A 156 -16.49 -6.81 1.94
C CYS A 156 -14.96 -6.80 1.89
N ALA A 157 -14.40 -5.60 1.98
CA ALA A 157 -12.98 -5.39 2.19
C ALA A 157 -12.77 -4.49 3.41
N LEU A 158 -11.65 -4.67 4.10
CA LEU A 158 -11.18 -3.77 5.14
C LEU A 158 -10.07 -2.92 4.53
N ALA A 159 -10.13 -1.61 4.73
CA ALA A 159 -9.08 -0.69 4.34
C ALA A 159 -8.51 0.01 5.59
N ILE A 160 -7.20 0.11 5.65
CA ILE A 160 -6.47 0.67 6.79
C ILE A 160 -5.35 1.53 6.23
N ASP A 161 -5.30 2.79 6.64
CA ASP A 161 -4.25 3.70 6.17
C ASP A 161 -3.05 3.66 7.11
N HIS A 162 -1.86 3.83 6.54
CA HIS A 162 -0.65 4.05 7.31
C HIS A 162 -0.80 5.34 8.13
N PRO A 163 -0.33 5.38 9.40
CA PRO A 163 0.40 4.33 10.12
C PRO A 163 -0.48 3.48 11.07
N ASP A 164 -1.76 3.29 10.80
CA ASP A 164 -2.67 2.53 11.70
C ASP A 164 -2.38 1.01 11.71
N PHE A 165 -1.33 0.56 11.04
CA PHE A 165 -0.85 -0.82 11.05
C PHE A 165 0.68 -0.87 10.99
N GLU A 166 1.23 -1.97 11.51
CA GLU A 166 2.63 -2.37 11.36
C GLU A 166 2.73 -3.73 10.68
N LEU A 167 3.83 -3.96 9.96
CA LEU A 167 4.16 -5.26 9.39
C LEU A 167 5.29 -5.89 10.20
N ILE A 168 4.97 -6.98 10.91
CA ILE A 168 5.90 -7.71 11.77
C ILE A 168 6.51 -8.87 10.98
N ASP A 169 7.83 -8.97 10.92
CA ASP A 169 8.55 -10.10 10.35
C ASP A 169 8.59 -11.26 11.36
N LEU A 170 8.01 -12.40 10.98
CA LEU A 170 7.98 -13.63 11.78
C LEU A 170 9.07 -14.63 11.36
N GLY A 171 9.97 -14.22 10.46
CA GLY A 171 10.99 -15.06 9.85
C GLY A 171 10.44 -15.95 8.75
N ASN A 172 11.33 -16.59 7.99
CA ASN A 172 10.99 -17.54 6.91
C ASN A 172 9.98 -16.96 5.88
N ASN A 173 10.11 -15.68 5.55
CA ASN A 173 9.21 -14.93 4.65
C ASN A 173 7.74 -14.93 5.11
N LYS A 174 7.50 -14.99 6.42
CA LYS A 174 6.17 -14.87 7.02
C LYS A 174 6.05 -13.52 7.70
N TYR A 175 4.94 -12.85 7.47
CA TYR A 175 4.67 -11.55 8.06
C TYR A 175 3.27 -11.52 8.68
N GLU A 176 3.11 -10.68 9.70
CA GLU A 176 1.84 -10.40 10.32
C GLU A 176 1.57 -8.89 10.30
N ILE A 177 0.37 -8.52 9.86
CA ILE A 177 -0.14 -7.17 9.99
C ILE A 177 -0.69 -7.04 11.41
N LYS A 178 -0.07 -6.16 12.21
CA LYS A 178 -0.53 -5.80 13.55
C LYS A 178 -1.19 -4.44 13.49
N LEU A 179 -2.40 -4.32 14.04
CA LEU A 179 -3.06 -3.04 14.20
C LEU A 179 -2.39 -2.24 15.30
N VAL A 180 -2.22 -0.94 15.07
CA VAL A 180 -1.85 -0.02 16.13
C VAL A 180 -3.07 0.23 17.03
N GLU A 181 -2.84 0.55 18.30
CA GLU A 181 -3.93 0.86 19.23
C GLU A 181 -4.75 2.05 18.72
N GLY A 182 -6.08 1.89 18.72
CA GLY A 182 -7.01 2.88 18.17
C GLY A 182 -6.98 3.01 16.64
N ALA A 183 -6.40 2.05 15.91
CA ALA A 183 -6.38 2.02 14.45
C ALA A 183 -7.78 2.21 13.84
N THR A 184 -7.87 3.08 12.83
CA THR A 184 -9.11 3.26 12.05
C THR A 184 -9.17 2.21 10.95
N ILE A 185 -10.27 1.44 10.93
CA ILE A 185 -10.52 0.42 9.91
C ILE A 185 -11.79 0.80 9.16
N TYR A 186 -11.67 1.05 7.87
CA TYR A 186 -12.79 1.33 6.99
C TYR A 186 -13.37 0.03 6.45
N LEU A 187 -14.67 -0.17 6.65
CA LEU A 187 -15.41 -1.27 6.03
C LEU A 187 -15.92 -0.84 4.66
N ILE A 188 -15.50 -1.54 3.61
CA ILE A 188 -16.03 -1.39 2.25
C ILE A 188 -17.04 -2.50 2.04
N GLU A 189 -18.31 -2.19 2.28
CA GLU A 189 -19.42 -3.12 2.04
C GLU A 189 -19.60 -3.41 0.55
N ASN A 190 -20.14 -4.56 0.16
CA ASN A 190 -20.37 -4.89 -1.25
C ASN A 190 -19.11 -4.75 -2.13
N PHE A 191 -17.95 -5.17 -1.61
CA PHE A 191 -16.70 -5.13 -2.36
C PHE A 191 -16.79 -6.01 -3.62
N PRO A 192 -16.40 -5.51 -4.81
CA PRO A 192 -16.79 -6.16 -6.05
C PRO A 192 -16.20 -7.55 -6.27
N LYS A 193 -17.03 -8.47 -6.76
CA LYS A 193 -16.67 -9.90 -6.90
C LYS A 193 -15.77 -10.20 -8.12
N LYS A 194 -15.69 -9.30 -9.09
CA LYS A 194 -14.97 -9.49 -10.36
C LYS A 194 -14.27 -8.21 -10.80
N ASN A 195 -13.37 -8.35 -11.77
CA ASN A 195 -12.76 -7.19 -12.44
C ASN A 195 -13.83 -6.36 -13.15
N GLY A 196 -13.62 -5.05 -13.25
CA GLY A 196 -14.58 -4.14 -13.90
C GLY A 196 -14.46 -2.71 -13.43
N TRP A 197 -15.40 -1.87 -13.83
CA TRP A 197 -15.52 -0.47 -13.40
C TRP A 197 -16.59 -0.36 -12.33
N TYR A 198 -16.32 0.43 -11.30
CA TYR A 198 -17.18 0.56 -10.12
C TYR A 198 -17.17 1.99 -9.60
N ILE A 199 -18.21 2.33 -8.83
CA ILE A 199 -18.22 3.57 -8.07
C ILE A 199 -17.25 3.44 -6.89
N PRO A 200 -16.37 4.43 -6.66
CA PRO A 200 -15.45 4.40 -5.53
C PRO A 200 -16.19 4.64 -4.20
N HIS A 201 -15.79 3.92 -3.15
CA HIS A 201 -16.22 4.17 -1.78
C HIS A 201 -15.95 5.64 -1.40
N PRO A 202 -16.91 6.39 -0.82
CA PRO A 202 -16.78 7.84 -0.66
C PRO A 202 -15.53 8.30 0.09
N GLN A 203 -15.15 7.56 1.15
CA GLN A 203 -14.03 7.92 2.03
C GLN A 203 -12.69 7.41 1.50
N THR A 204 -12.61 6.13 1.11
CA THR A 204 -11.34 5.48 0.77
C THR A 204 -11.05 5.47 -0.73
N LYS A 205 -12.01 5.88 -1.56
CA LYS A 205 -11.97 5.80 -3.02
C LYS A 205 -11.78 4.40 -3.63
N ILE A 206 -11.82 3.36 -2.80
CA ILE A 206 -11.68 1.97 -3.25
C ILE A 206 -12.98 1.52 -3.93
N PRO A 207 -12.94 0.84 -5.09
CA PRO A 207 -14.11 0.32 -5.80
C PRO A 207 -15.13 -0.41 -4.93
N GLN A 208 -16.42 -0.10 -5.10
CA GLN A 208 -17.52 -0.63 -4.33
C GLN A 208 -18.78 -0.86 -5.18
N GLY A 209 -19.59 -1.85 -4.81
CA GLY A 209 -20.95 -2.00 -5.32
C GLY A 209 -21.06 -2.75 -6.65
N LYS A 210 -22.09 -2.39 -7.43
CA LYS A 210 -22.37 -3.04 -8.73
C LYS A 210 -21.45 -2.48 -9.82
N PRO A 211 -21.13 -3.29 -10.85
CA PRO A 211 -20.40 -2.81 -12.01
C PRO A 211 -21.14 -1.65 -12.69
N VAL A 212 -20.38 -0.68 -13.19
CA VAL A 212 -20.87 0.45 -14.00
C VAL A 212 -20.09 0.52 -15.30
N GLU A 213 -20.52 1.38 -16.22
CA GLU A 213 -19.74 1.72 -17.41
C GLU A 213 -18.52 2.58 -17.07
N GLU A 214 -17.52 2.57 -17.98
CA GLU A 214 -16.35 3.43 -17.84
C GLU A 214 -16.76 4.91 -17.85
N SER A 215 -16.32 5.66 -16.85
CA SER A 215 -16.61 7.08 -16.68
C SER A 215 -15.49 7.76 -15.89
N LYS A 216 -15.53 9.09 -15.74
CA LYS A 216 -14.53 9.85 -14.96
C LYS A 216 -14.70 9.60 -13.45
N GLU A 217 -15.91 9.25 -13.06
CA GLU A 217 -16.36 9.00 -11.69
C GLU A 217 -16.08 7.55 -11.28
N ALA A 218 -16.07 6.62 -12.25
CA ALA A 218 -15.78 5.22 -12.00
C ALA A 218 -14.28 4.95 -11.82
N ARG A 219 -13.99 3.81 -11.19
CA ARG A 219 -12.64 3.29 -11.01
C ARG A 219 -12.59 1.83 -11.42
N ARG A 220 -11.56 1.48 -12.21
CA ARG A 220 -11.32 0.11 -12.66
C ARG A 220 -10.70 -0.70 -11.53
N LEU A 221 -11.16 -1.93 -11.36
CA LEU A 221 -10.68 -2.90 -10.39
C LEU A 221 -10.03 -4.07 -11.13
N SER A 222 -8.76 -4.36 -10.83
CA SER A 222 -8.13 -5.65 -11.11
C SER A 222 -7.95 -6.39 -9.78
N ARG A 223 -8.83 -7.35 -9.52
CA ARG A 223 -8.95 -8.08 -8.27
C ARG A 223 -8.23 -9.43 -8.34
N SER A 224 -7.62 -9.84 -7.23
CA SER A 224 -7.19 -11.24 -7.04
C SER A 224 -8.41 -12.14 -6.78
N ILE A 225 -8.45 -13.30 -7.43
CA ILE A 225 -9.52 -14.31 -7.24
C ILE A 225 -9.51 -14.85 -5.79
N GLY A 226 -8.34 -14.84 -5.14
CA GLY A 226 -8.15 -15.33 -3.79
C GLY A 226 -8.39 -14.30 -2.68
N ALA A 227 -7.89 -14.61 -1.49
CA ALA A 227 -7.72 -13.63 -0.44
C ALA A 227 -6.56 -12.68 -0.75
N TYR A 228 -6.62 -11.47 -0.23
CA TYR A 228 -5.59 -10.45 -0.37
C TYR A 228 -5.45 -9.69 0.95
N ALA A 229 -4.22 -9.33 1.30
CA ALA A 229 -3.86 -8.55 2.48
C ALA A 229 -2.52 -7.87 2.20
N TYR A 230 -2.55 -6.73 1.52
CA TYR A 230 -1.35 -5.99 1.12
C TYR A 230 -1.65 -4.54 0.77
N LEU A 231 -0.59 -3.73 0.60
CA LEU A 231 -0.71 -2.33 0.18
C LEU A 231 -1.36 -2.24 -1.20
N LEU A 232 -2.28 -1.29 -1.35
CA LEU A 232 -3.00 -1.06 -2.58
C LEU A 232 -2.14 -0.29 -3.58
N TRP A 233 -2.14 -0.78 -4.82
CA TRP A 233 -1.48 -0.11 -5.94
C TRP A 233 -2.49 0.65 -6.78
N ARG A 234 -2.06 1.82 -7.24
CA ARG A 234 -2.84 2.65 -8.15
C ARG A 234 -2.25 2.61 -9.56
N CYS A 235 -3.09 2.51 -10.57
CA CYS A 235 -2.67 2.62 -11.96
C CYS A 235 -2.26 4.04 -12.32
N SER A 236 -1.21 4.18 -13.13
CA SER A 236 -0.65 5.46 -13.57
C SER A 236 -1.61 6.27 -14.44
N ASP A 237 -2.60 5.59 -15.05
CA ASP A 237 -3.69 6.25 -15.78
C ASP A 237 -4.68 7.00 -14.87
N GLY A 238 -4.48 6.94 -13.55
CA GLY A 238 -5.36 7.59 -12.58
C GLY A 238 -6.79 7.04 -12.63
N ARG A 239 -7.02 5.86 -13.22
CA ARG A 239 -8.35 5.24 -13.35
C ARG A 239 -8.44 3.78 -12.89
N GLY A 240 -7.34 3.03 -12.85
CA GLY A 240 -7.31 1.66 -12.33
C GLY A 240 -6.72 1.42 -10.94
N PHE A 241 -7.22 0.38 -10.27
CA PHE A 241 -6.65 -0.25 -9.08
C PHE A 241 -6.15 -1.63 -9.46
N ASP A 242 -4.91 -1.94 -9.07
CA ASP A 242 -4.35 -3.27 -9.33
C ASP A 242 -4.02 -4.01 -8.04
N MET A 243 -4.80 -5.05 -7.77
CA MET A 243 -4.53 -6.03 -6.70
C MET A 243 -4.23 -7.42 -7.26
N SER A 244 -4.14 -7.55 -8.59
CA SER A 244 -3.58 -8.74 -9.25
C SER A 244 -2.05 -8.72 -9.19
N LEU A 245 -1.48 -7.52 -9.21
CA LEU A 245 -0.07 -7.24 -8.98
C LEU A 245 0.23 -7.23 -7.48
N GLY A 246 0.18 -8.40 -6.83
CA GLY A 246 0.97 -8.62 -5.61
C GLY A 246 2.45 -8.67 -5.97
N VAL A 247 3.02 -7.58 -6.48
CA VAL A 247 4.38 -7.55 -7.03
C VAL A 247 5.30 -7.00 -5.97
N ASP A 248 6.37 -7.73 -5.68
CA ASP A 248 7.56 -7.08 -5.14
C ASP A 248 8.89 -7.77 -5.38
N ALA A 249 9.01 -8.96 -5.99
CA ALA A 249 10.38 -9.46 -6.19
C ALA A 249 10.64 -10.41 -7.38
N GLU A 250 9.76 -10.46 -8.41
CA GLU A 250 10.05 -11.27 -9.62
C GLU A 250 10.09 -10.49 -10.92
N PHE A 251 9.50 -9.30 -10.96
CA PHE A 251 9.56 -8.48 -12.15
C PHE A 251 10.82 -7.59 -12.19
N GLY A 252 11.99 -8.18 -11.91
CA GLY A 252 13.29 -7.50 -12.03
C GLY A 252 13.35 -6.10 -11.40
N PRO A 253 14.27 -5.22 -11.85
CA PRO A 253 14.30 -3.81 -11.45
C PRO A 253 13.12 -2.97 -11.99
N PHE A 254 12.14 -3.57 -12.68
CA PHE A 254 11.18 -2.86 -13.54
C PHE A 254 9.81 -2.58 -12.89
N PHE A 255 9.43 -3.29 -11.83
CA PHE A 255 8.17 -3.04 -11.11
C PHE A 255 8.46 -2.55 -9.70
N ARG A 256 9.06 -1.36 -9.64
CA ARG A 256 9.23 -0.62 -8.41
C ARG A 256 8.26 0.55 -8.44
N GLY A 257 7.59 0.80 -7.33
CA GLY A 257 6.56 1.83 -7.25
C GLY A 257 7.15 3.23 -7.09
N GLU A 258 6.38 4.23 -7.49
CA GLU A 258 6.53 5.57 -6.96
C GLU A 258 5.73 5.65 -5.65
N VAL A 259 6.26 6.32 -4.64
CA VAL A 259 5.66 6.40 -3.32
C VAL A 259 5.54 7.85 -2.96
N VAL A 260 4.37 8.22 -2.46
CA VAL A 260 4.08 9.57 -2.00
C VAL A 260 4.28 9.59 -0.49
N LEU A 261 5.32 10.27 -0.04
CA LEU A 261 5.63 10.47 1.38
C LEU A 261 5.28 11.89 1.80
N VAL A 262 4.86 12.05 3.05
CA VAL A 262 4.54 13.34 3.65
C VAL A 262 5.40 13.49 4.90
N PRO A 263 6.30 14.50 4.95
CA PRO A 263 7.04 14.81 6.17
C PRO A 263 6.10 15.18 7.30
N LEU A 264 6.27 14.55 8.47
CA LEU A 264 5.60 15.00 9.68
C LEU A 264 6.49 16.01 10.41
N PRO A 265 5.91 17.06 11.03
CA PRO A 265 6.66 17.93 11.90
C PRO A 265 7.19 17.16 13.12
N ALA A 266 8.30 17.65 13.67
CA ALA A 266 8.89 17.08 14.87
C ALA A 266 7.90 17.15 16.04
N ALA A 267 8.00 16.19 16.97
CA ALA A 267 7.26 16.27 18.22
C ALA A 267 7.61 17.58 18.96
N GLU A 268 6.58 18.24 19.53
CA GLU A 268 6.82 19.28 20.53
C GLU A 268 7.53 18.63 21.72
N LYS A 269 8.65 19.22 22.13
CA LYS A 269 9.46 18.75 23.26
C LYS A 269 8.90 19.25 24.57
#